data_AF-A0A2P7NVS9-F1
#
_entry.id   AF-A0A2P7NVS9-F1
#
_cell.length_a   1.000
_cell.length_b   1.000
_cell.length_c   1.000
_cell.angle_alpha   90.00
_cell.angle_beta   90.00
_cell.angle_gamma   90.00
#
_symmetry.space_group_name_H-M   'P 1'
#
loop_
_entity.id
_entity.type
_entity.pdbx_description
1 polymer ?
#
loop_
_entity_poly.entity_id
_entity_poly.type
_entity_poly.pdbx_seq_one_letter_code
_entity_poly.pdbx_strand_id
1 'polypeptide(L)'
;MSLKMLCVVSLTVVWFTASVVHAQKSNSPADNPNAIDQMTKELGLNETQRSKIQVILNTEKKKVEAVFNEERKKLRSIQEETRSNLKAVLTSEQMEKLENKMRQESSKNNPQKK
;
A
#
# COMPACT_ATOMS: atom_id res chain seq x y z
N MET A 1 -41.59 7.86 -32.96
CA MET A 1 -41.97 8.64 -31.75
C MET A 1 -42.32 7.61 -30.67
N SER A 2 -41.70 7.52 -29.50
CA SER A 2 -40.77 8.41 -28.80
C SER A 2 -40.09 7.60 -27.67
N LEU A 3 -38.81 7.90 -27.47
CA LEU A 3 -37.87 7.39 -26.47
C LEU A 3 -38.29 7.71 -25.02
N LYS A 4 -37.93 6.82 -24.05
CA LYS A 4 -37.43 7.11 -22.66
C LYS A 4 -37.39 5.79 -21.85
N MET A 5 -36.25 5.08 -21.75
CA MET A 5 -35.21 5.20 -20.70
C MET A 5 -35.74 5.19 -19.26
N LEU A 6 -35.47 4.12 -18.50
CA LEU A 6 -34.53 4.17 -17.36
C LEU A 6 -34.29 2.75 -16.79
N CYS A 7 -33.20 2.10 -17.19
CA CYS A 7 -32.64 0.97 -16.43
C CYS A 7 -31.92 1.54 -15.20
N VAL A 8 -32.58 1.52 -14.05
CA VAL A 8 -31.92 1.77 -12.76
C VAL A 8 -31.20 0.49 -12.35
N VAL A 9 -30.04 0.23 -12.95
CA VAL A 9 -29.09 -0.72 -12.38
C VAL A 9 -28.40 0.01 -11.25
N SER A 10 -28.98 -0.09 -10.05
CA SER A 10 -28.39 0.40 -8.81
C SER A 10 -27.13 -0.42 -8.53
N LEU A 11 -26.01 0.03 -9.09
CA LEU A 11 -24.68 -0.52 -8.84
C LEU A 11 -24.28 -0.12 -7.42
N THR A 12 -24.73 -0.89 -6.43
CA THR A 12 -24.23 -0.80 -5.06
C THR A 12 -22.78 -1.27 -5.10
N VAL A 13 -21.86 -0.33 -5.28
CA VAL A 13 -20.43 -0.55 -5.09
C VAL A 13 -20.26 -0.92 -3.63
N VAL A 14 -20.08 -2.22 -3.39
CA VAL A 14 -19.63 -2.73 -2.10
C VAL A 14 -18.24 -2.17 -1.88
N TRP A 15 -18.13 -1.15 -1.03
CA TRP A 15 -16.87 -0.67 -0.52
C TRP A 15 -16.33 -1.77 0.38
N PHE A 16 -15.50 -2.65 -0.17
CA PHE A 16 -14.71 -3.58 0.61
C PHE A 16 -13.69 -2.75 1.37
N THR A 17 -14.01 -2.33 2.59
CA THR A 17 -13.07 -1.70 3.49
C THR A 17 -12.13 -2.79 4.00
N ALA A 18 -11.16 -3.18 3.17
CA ALA A 18 -9.95 -3.77 3.69
C ALA A 18 -9.28 -2.65 4.51
N SER A 19 -9.39 -2.73 5.83
CA SER A 19 -8.50 -2.00 6.73
C SER A 19 -7.09 -2.50 6.46
N VAL A 20 -6.43 -1.91 5.47
CA VAL A 20 -4.98 -1.95 5.37
C VAL A 20 -4.49 -1.22 6.61
N VAL A 21 -3.93 -2.00 7.53
CA VAL A 21 -3.07 -1.52 8.62
C VAL A 21 -2.22 -0.39 8.05
N HIS A 22 -2.36 0.77 8.71
CA HIS A 22 -1.60 1.99 8.49
C HIS A 22 -0.24 1.70 7.85
N ALA A 23 0.06 2.38 6.74
CA ALA A 23 1.42 2.52 6.26
C ALA A 23 2.27 3.15 7.38
N GLN A 24 2.84 2.32 8.24
CA GLN A 24 3.90 2.72 9.13
C GLN A 24 5.08 3.10 8.25
N LYS A 25 5.29 4.42 8.16
CA LYS A 25 6.60 5.03 7.96
C LYS A 25 7.65 4.12 8.61
N SER A 26 8.55 3.62 7.77
CA SER A 26 9.53 2.57 8.05
C SER A 26 10.36 2.85 9.30
N ASN A 27 9.90 2.35 10.44
CA ASN A 27 10.69 2.22 11.67
C ASN A 27 10.85 0.73 11.95
N SER A 28 11.28 -0.04 10.94
CA SER A 28 11.62 -1.45 11.17
C SER A 28 12.86 -1.47 12.07
N PRO A 29 12.94 -2.31 13.11
CA PRO A 29 14.09 -2.35 14.03
C PRO A 29 15.43 -2.57 13.32
N ALA A 30 15.41 -3.19 12.14
CA ALA A 30 16.58 -3.39 11.28
C ALA A 30 17.11 -2.09 10.62
N ASP A 31 16.25 -1.09 10.41
CA ASP A 31 16.57 0.17 9.71
C ASP A 31 16.86 1.34 10.64
N ASN A 32 16.47 1.20 11.91
CA ASN A 32 16.76 2.20 12.91
C ASN A 32 17.99 1.75 13.72
N PRO A 33 19.19 2.31 13.49
CA PRO A 33 20.36 1.99 14.33
C PRO A 33 20.07 2.21 15.81
N ASN A 34 19.18 3.16 16.13
CA ASN A 34 18.73 3.41 17.50
C ASN A 34 17.93 2.24 18.11
N ALA A 35 17.28 1.38 17.31
CA ALA A 35 16.49 0.26 17.83
C ALA A 35 17.38 -0.90 18.31
N ILE A 36 18.43 -1.24 17.57
CA ILE A 36 19.40 -2.26 18.01
C ILE A 36 20.19 -1.75 19.21
N ASP A 37 20.54 -0.47 19.23
CA ASP A 37 21.24 0.14 20.37
C ASP A 37 20.35 0.21 21.62
N GLN A 38 19.04 0.50 21.47
CA GLN A 38 18.05 0.39 22.55
C GLN A 38 17.94 -1.03 23.08
N MET A 39 17.77 -2.04 22.22
CA MET A 39 17.73 -3.44 22.63
C MET A 39 19.02 -3.88 23.33
N THR A 40 20.17 -3.41 22.83
CA THR A 40 21.48 -3.68 23.44
C THR A 40 21.52 -3.17 24.87
N LYS A 41 21.07 -1.93 25.10
CA LYS A 41 21.03 -1.31 26.42
C LYS A 41 20.02 -1.97 27.36
N GLU A 42 18.80 -2.20 26.89
CA GLU A 42 17.70 -2.72 27.71
C GLU A 42 17.92 -4.19 28.13
N LEU A 43 18.53 -4.98 27.26
CA LEU A 43 18.77 -6.41 27.50
C LEU A 43 20.19 -6.72 27.96
N GLY A 44 21.05 -5.70 28.10
CA GLY A 44 22.44 -5.86 28.52
C GLY A 44 23.25 -6.73 27.56
N LEU A 45 23.04 -6.58 26.25
CA LEU A 45 23.69 -7.43 25.25
C LEU A 45 25.18 -7.12 25.14
N ASN A 46 26.00 -8.17 25.04
CA ASN A 46 27.39 -8.01 24.63
C ASN A 46 27.53 -7.86 23.11
N GLU A 47 28.72 -7.47 22.64
CA GLU A 47 28.96 -7.19 21.22
C GLU A 47 28.70 -8.41 20.31
N THR A 48 29.00 -9.61 20.80
CA THR A 48 28.74 -10.85 20.03
C THR A 48 27.24 -11.09 19.87
N GLN A 49 26.44 -10.88 20.91
CA GLN A 49 24.98 -11.00 20.84
C GLN A 49 24.39 -9.92 19.93
N ARG A 50 24.81 -8.67 20.09
CA ARG A 50 24.39 -7.53 19.26
C ARG A 50 24.63 -7.80 17.77
N SER A 51 25.85 -8.24 17.42
CA SER A 51 26.21 -8.56 16.04
C SER A 51 25.32 -9.66 15.45
N LYS A 52 25.07 -10.75 16.21
CA LYS A 52 24.18 -11.84 15.77
C LYS A 52 22.75 -11.36 15.53
N ILE A 53 22.21 -10.53 16.42
CA ILE A 53 20.87 -9.96 16.28
C ILE A 53 20.79 -9.06 15.04
N GLN A 54 21.79 -8.23 14.80
CA GLN A 54 21.84 -7.39 13.60
C GLN A 54 21.79 -8.23 12.31
N VAL A 55 22.54 -9.33 12.26
CA VAL A 55 22.50 -10.25 11.11
C VAL A 55 21.12 -10.89 10.93
N ILE A 56 20.48 -11.32 12.02
CA ILE A 56 19.12 -11.89 11.98
C ILE A 56 18.13 -10.87 11.44
N LEU A 57 18.09 -9.66 12.02
CA LEU A 57 17.15 -8.62 11.62
C LEU A 57 17.33 -8.18 10.16
N ASN A 58 18.58 -8.06 9.71
CA ASN A 58 18.88 -7.77 8.31
C ASN A 58 18.42 -8.89 7.36
N THR A 59 18.54 -10.14 7.79
CA THR A 59 18.11 -11.30 7.00
C THR A 59 16.59 -11.35 6.89
N GLU A 60 15.87 -11.17 8.00
CA GLU A 60 14.40 -11.15 8.01
C GLU A 60 13.86 -9.94 7.23
N LYS A 61 14.51 -8.77 7.32
CA LYS A 61 14.16 -7.61 6.50
C LYS A 61 14.15 -7.94 5.01
N LYS A 62 15.18 -8.62 4.50
CA LYS A 62 15.27 -9.01 3.09
C LYS A 62 14.14 -9.95 2.68
N LYS A 63 13.72 -10.87 3.55
CA LYS A 63 12.58 -11.75 3.29
C LYS A 63 11.28 -10.96 3.20
N VAL A 64 11.04 -10.04 4.15
CA VAL A 64 9.87 -9.16 4.13
C VAL A 64 9.84 -8.30 2.88
N GLU A 65 10.98 -7.72 2.48
CA GLU A 65 11.09 -6.91 1.27
C GLU A 65 10.80 -7.74 0.00
N ALA A 66 11.26 -9.00 -0.06
CA ALA A 66 10.93 -9.89 -1.17
C ALA A 66 9.42 -10.16 -1.28
N VAL A 67 8.76 -10.47 -0.16
CA VAL A 67 7.29 -10.65 -0.11
C VAL A 67 6.58 -9.38 -0.54
N PHE A 68 6.97 -8.23 0.00
CA PHE A 68 6.35 -6.96 -0.36
C PHE A 68 6.51 -6.63 -1.85
N ASN A 69 7.68 -6.89 -2.43
CA ASN A 69 7.93 -6.69 -3.85
C ASN A 69 7.09 -7.61 -4.75
N GLU A 70 6.88 -8.86 -4.33
CA GLU A 70 6.01 -9.79 -5.04
C GLU A 70 4.54 -9.35 -4.97
N GLU A 71 4.04 -9.05 -3.78
CA GLU A 71 2.66 -8.60 -3.58
C GLU A 71 2.40 -7.27 -4.28
N ARG A 72 3.37 -6.36 -4.30
CA ARG A 72 3.26 -5.11 -5.06
C ARG A 72 3.09 -5.34 -6.55
N LYS A 73 3.72 -6.37 -7.13
CA LYS A 73 3.51 -6.73 -8.54
C LYS A 73 2.09 -7.25 -8.76
N LYS A 74 1.60 -8.16 -7.91
CA LYS A 74 0.22 -8.68 -7.98
C LYS A 74 -0.81 -7.55 -7.89
N LEU A 75 -0.64 -6.63 -6.94
CA LEU A 75 -1.52 -5.48 -6.78
C LEU A 75 -1.50 -4.55 -8.01
N ARG A 76 -0.34 -4.34 -8.65
CA ARG A 76 -0.27 -3.57 -9.90
C ARG A 76 -1.05 -4.23 -11.02
N SER A 77 -0.92 -5.55 -11.19
CA SER A 77 -1.69 -6.29 -12.20
C SER A 77 -3.20 -6.18 -11.96
N ILE A 78 -3.65 -6.33 -10.72
CA ILE A 78 -5.07 -6.16 -10.36
C ILE A 78 -5.55 -4.73 -10.67
N GLN A 79 -4.74 -3.71 -10.39
CA GLN A 79 -5.06 -2.32 -10.70
C GLN A 79 -5.17 -2.07 -12.21
N GLU A 80 -4.26 -2.64 -13.00
CA GLU A 80 -4.29 -2.55 -14.47
C GLU A 80 -5.52 -3.24 -15.06
N GLU A 81 -5.84 -4.45 -14.58
CA GLU A 81 -7.04 -5.18 -14.98
C GLU A 81 -8.31 -4.41 -14.62
N THR A 82 -8.39 -3.91 -13.38
CA THR A 82 -9.51 -3.06 -12.94
C THR A 82 -9.67 -1.84 -13.84
N ARG A 83 -8.55 -1.18 -14.20
CA ARG A 83 -8.58 -0.02 -15.10
C ARG A 83 -9.09 -0.41 -16.49
N SER A 84 -8.68 -1.57 -17.01
CA SER A 84 -9.16 -2.10 -18.29
C SER A 84 -10.68 -2.35 -18.25
N ASN A 85 -11.15 -3.03 -17.21
CA ASN A 85 -12.57 -3.35 -17.03
C ASN A 85 -13.42 -2.09 -16.89
N LEU A 86 -12.94 -1.07 -16.19
CA LEU A 86 -13.63 0.21 -16.07
C LEU A 86 -13.72 0.96 -17.41
N LYS A 87 -12.69 0.91 -18.25
CA LYS A 87 -12.73 1.53 -19.60
C LYS A 87 -13.77 0.89 -20.52
N ALA A 88 -14.17 -0.36 -20.27
CA ALA A 88 -15.21 -1.02 -21.05
C ALA A 88 -16.62 -0.50 -20.74
N VAL A 89 -16.82 0.15 -19.59
CA VAL A 89 -18.14 0.60 -19.12
C VAL A 89 -18.25 2.11 -18.88
N LEU A 90 -17.13 2.82 -18.78
CA LEU A 90 -17.07 4.26 -18.59
C LEU A 90 -16.73 4.99 -19.89
N THR A 91 -17.25 6.19 -20.06
CA THR A 91 -16.75 7.11 -21.09
C THR A 91 -15.37 7.63 -20.73
N SER A 92 -14.61 8.12 -21.72
CA SER A 92 -13.28 8.72 -21.48
C SER A 92 -13.31 9.86 -20.45
N GLU A 93 -14.33 10.72 -20.51
CA GLU A 93 -14.51 11.82 -19.56
C GLU A 93 -14.78 11.32 -18.13
N GLN A 94 -15.61 10.28 -17.98
CA GLN A 94 -15.89 9.67 -16.68
C GLN A 94 -14.62 9.01 -16.09
N MET A 95 -13.82 8.36 -16.94
CA MET A 95 -12.56 7.74 -16.54
C MET A 95 -11.54 8.78 -16.08
N GLU A 96 -11.39 9.88 -16.82
CA GLU A 96 -10.50 10.98 -16.43
C GLU A 96 -10.92 11.61 -15.10
N LYS A 97 -12.22 11.85 -14.91
CA LYS A 97 -12.77 12.35 -13.64
C LYS A 97 -12.48 11.41 -12.47
N LEU A 98 -12.60 10.10 -12.68
CA LEU A 98 -12.26 9.09 -11.68
C LEU A 98 -10.77 9.13 -11.32
N GLU A 99 -9.88 9.15 -12.31
CA GLU A 99 -8.42 9.19 -12.11
C GLU A 99 -7.99 10.46 -11.36
N ASN A 100 -8.58 11.60 -11.69
CA ASN A 100 -8.31 12.87 -11.00
C ASN A 100 -8.74 12.82 -9.53
N LYS A 101 -9.92 12.25 -9.23
CA LYS A 101 -10.35 12.04 -7.83
C LYS A 101 -9.39 11.14 -7.07
N MET A 102 -8.98 10.01 -7.64
CA MET A 102 -8.03 9.09 -6.99
C MET A 102 -6.69 9.78 -6.69
N ARG A 103 -6.17 10.59 -7.62
CA ARG A 103 -4.94 11.38 -7.42
C ARG A 103 -5.08 12.40 -6.29
N GLN A 104 -6.21 13.11 -6.22
CA GLN A 104 -6.47 14.08 -5.16
C GLN A 104 -6.54 13.41 -3.78
N GLU A 105 -7.27 12.30 -3.65
CA GLU A 105 -7.36 11.55 -2.38
C GLU A 105 -5.99 11.01 -1.94
N SER A 106 -5.19 10.49 -2.88
CA SER A 106 -3.83 10.03 -2.57
C SER A 106 -2.91 11.16 -2.07
N SER A 107 -3.14 12.39 -2.54
CA SER A 107 -2.35 13.57 -2.17
C SER A 107 -2.79 14.16 -0.82
N LYS A 108 -4.09 14.11 -0.49
CA LYS A 108 -4.61 14.51 0.83
C LYS A 108 -4.09 13.59 1.95
N ASN A 109 -4.02 12.29 1.67
CA ASN A 109 -3.59 11.28 2.64
C ASN A 109 -2.06 11.22 2.82
N ASN A 110 -1.28 12.00 2.05
CA ASN A 110 0.17 12.08 2.18
C ASN A 110 0.66 13.55 2.25
N PRO A 111 0.50 14.24 3.40
CA PRO A 111 0.85 15.65 3.53
C PRO A 111 2.36 15.97 3.46
N GLN A 112 3.25 14.98 3.32
CA GLN A 112 4.70 15.17 3.36
C GLN A 112 5.38 15.52 2.01
N LYS A 113 4.63 16.01 1.00
CA LYS A 113 5.19 16.35 -0.34
C LYS A 113 5.07 17.83 -0.75
N LYS A 114 5.04 18.77 0.19
CA LYS A 114 5.20 20.20 -0.08
C LYS A 114 6.45 20.75 0.60
#